data_AF-A0A2S7XPU9-F1
#
_entry.id   AF-A0A2S7XPU9-F1
#
_cell.length_a   1.000
_cell.length_b   1.000
_cell.length_c   1.000
_cell.angle_alpha   90.00
_cell.angle_beta   90.00
_cell.angle_gamma   90.00
#
_symmetry.space_group_name_H-M   'P 1'
#
loop_
_entity.id
_entity.type
_entity.pdbx_description
1 polymer ?
#
loop_
_entity_poly.entity_id
_entity_poly.type
_entity_poly.pdbx_seq_one_letter_code
_entity_poly.pdbx_strand_id
1 'polypeptide(L)'
;MDEQPVSPGVTASRWRLRLHPTGTWFAQAAEGKAGFIDGEVFQPLRGQDIAILVHTGTEAQIMREALAARRIHSVYLSDRESVFQTEEAKDLLHWLRAVAAPTDDRVVCAALGTNTLALPLEHLAQLQQDELAWEAQIERFRGYQLLWQQQGVLTMLRQLLHDFALPAQLLQQPNGERILTNLLHLSEWLQQSATALDGEQALIWHLTAHLDSSGDEFIQRLESDAELVKVITIHKAKGLEYPLVLLPFICHWKEVDDKTRQVLYRNGTQTFLEVAGKNSLRKRGKQRMKRD
;
A
#
# COMPACT_ATOMS: atom_id res chain seq x y z
N MET A 1 32.93 -0.75 -36.63
CA MET A 1 33.08 0.54 -35.94
C MET A 1 32.09 0.53 -34.82
N ASP A 2 32.59 0.61 -33.59
CA ASP A 2 31.82 0.79 -32.37
C ASP A 2 30.96 2.06 -32.49
N GLU A 3 29.64 1.92 -32.37
CA GLU A 3 28.75 3.06 -32.15
C GLU A 3 28.20 2.98 -30.73
N GLN A 4 28.72 3.89 -29.91
CA GLN A 4 28.29 4.15 -28.54
C GLN A 4 26.87 4.77 -28.53
N PRO A 5 26.09 4.60 -27.45
CA PRO A 5 24.74 5.14 -27.34
C PRO A 5 24.71 6.67 -27.39
N VAL A 6 23.81 7.21 -28.21
CA VAL A 6 23.67 8.63 -28.49
C VAL A 6 22.79 9.33 -27.43
N SER A 7 23.27 10.51 -27.03
CA SER A 7 22.78 11.46 -26.03
C SER A 7 21.35 12.01 -26.27
N PRO A 8 20.65 12.47 -25.21
CA PRO A 8 19.24 12.83 -25.24
C PRO A 8 19.04 14.23 -25.83
N GLY A 9 18.32 14.31 -26.94
CA GLY A 9 17.93 15.58 -27.54
C GLY A 9 16.66 15.43 -28.36
N VAL A 10 15.70 16.30 -28.06
CA VAL A 10 14.46 16.54 -28.82
C VAL A 10 13.32 15.58 -28.49
N THR A 11 12.50 15.92 -27.49
CA THR A 11 11.02 16.04 -27.58
C THR A 11 10.48 16.59 -26.26
N ALA A 12 10.26 17.90 -26.14
CA ALA A 12 9.36 18.51 -25.14
C ALA A 12 9.20 20.02 -25.40
N SER A 13 8.38 20.38 -26.39
CA SER A 13 7.95 21.76 -26.62
C SER A 13 6.50 21.94 -26.18
N ARG A 14 6.28 22.29 -24.89
CA ARG A 14 5.27 23.30 -24.48
C ARG A 14 5.20 23.71 -22.99
N TRP A 15 6.19 23.45 -22.13
CA TRP A 15 6.25 24.10 -20.80
C TRP A 15 7.71 24.34 -20.42
N ARG A 16 8.14 25.60 -20.34
CA ARG A 16 9.49 25.96 -19.86
C ARG A 16 9.45 26.11 -18.34
N LEU A 17 9.73 25.03 -17.62
CA LEU A 17 10.17 25.10 -16.23
C LEU A 17 11.59 25.70 -16.20
N ARG A 18 11.78 26.86 -15.55
CA ARG A 18 13.12 27.32 -15.18
C ARG A 18 13.63 26.41 -14.06
N LEU A 19 14.49 25.44 -14.40
CA LEU A 19 15.10 24.53 -13.44
C LEU A 19 16.47 25.05 -13.00
N HIS A 20 16.61 25.39 -11.72
CA HIS A 20 17.89 25.41 -10.99
C HIS A 20 18.00 24.08 -10.20
N PRO A 21 19.22 23.62 -9.83
CA PRO A 21 19.45 22.25 -9.41
C PRO A 21 18.68 21.88 -8.11
N THR A 22 17.71 20.97 -8.28
CA THR A 22 17.24 19.89 -7.38
C THR A 22 17.03 20.09 -5.88
N GLY A 23 16.92 21.31 -5.35
CA GLY A 23 16.56 21.51 -3.94
C GLY A 23 15.66 22.70 -3.60
N THR A 24 15.59 23.72 -4.47
CA THR A 24 15.04 25.03 -4.09
C THR A 24 13.56 25.21 -4.43
N TRP A 25 13.05 24.57 -5.49
CA TRP A 25 11.72 24.88 -5.98
C TRP A 25 10.59 24.33 -5.10
N PHE A 26 10.79 23.19 -4.42
CA PHE A 26 9.79 22.65 -3.48
C PHE A 26 9.60 23.57 -2.26
N ALA A 27 10.70 24.13 -1.74
CA ALA A 27 10.66 25.14 -0.69
C ALA A 27 10.04 26.46 -1.21
N GLN A 28 10.40 26.88 -2.43
CA GLN A 28 9.79 28.04 -3.07
C GLN A 28 8.30 27.84 -3.35
N ALA A 29 7.83 26.61 -3.65
CA ALA A 29 6.42 26.29 -3.82
C ALA A 29 5.66 26.45 -2.51
N ALA A 30 6.23 25.97 -1.38
CA ALA A 30 5.68 26.21 -0.05
C ALA A 30 5.60 27.70 0.31
N GLU A 31 6.53 28.52 -0.21
CA GLU A 31 6.52 29.99 -0.06
C GLU A 31 5.67 30.72 -1.12
N GLY A 32 4.97 29.99 -2.02
CA GLY A 32 4.16 30.57 -3.10
C GLY A 32 4.96 31.26 -4.22
N LYS A 33 6.27 31.03 -4.28
CA LYS A 33 7.23 31.62 -5.23
C LYS A 33 7.53 30.73 -6.44
N ALA A 34 7.08 29.47 -6.42
CA ALA A 34 7.11 28.57 -7.57
C ALA A 34 5.68 28.25 -8.02
N GLY A 35 5.47 28.14 -9.33
CA GLY A 35 4.13 28.07 -9.91
C GLY A 35 4.14 27.90 -11.43
N PHE A 36 2.95 27.78 -11.99
CA PHE A 36 2.72 27.75 -13.43
C PHE A 36 2.50 29.18 -13.95
N ILE A 37 3.00 29.47 -15.16
CA ILE A 37 2.80 30.74 -15.85
C ILE A 37 2.04 30.46 -17.13
N ASP A 38 0.88 31.12 -17.30
CA ASP A 38 0.14 31.18 -18.55
C ASP A 38 -0.07 32.64 -18.94
N GLY A 39 0.68 33.11 -19.94
CA GLY A 39 0.75 34.53 -20.30
C GLY A 39 1.29 35.39 -19.14
N GLU A 40 0.48 36.33 -18.67
CA GLU A 40 0.77 37.20 -17.51
C GLU A 40 0.25 36.64 -16.17
N VAL A 41 -0.48 35.53 -16.20
CA VAL A 41 -1.10 34.94 -15.00
C VAL A 41 -0.12 33.96 -14.35
N PHE A 42 0.22 34.22 -13.09
CA PHE A 42 1.00 33.31 -12.25
C PHE A 42 0.07 32.54 -11.30
N GLN A 43 0.12 31.22 -11.37
CA GLN A 43 -0.60 30.33 -10.46
C GLN A 43 0.40 29.62 -9.54
N PRO A 44 0.38 29.85 -8.22
CA PRO A 44 1.31 29.22 -7.29
C PRO A 44 1.08 27.70 -7.24
N LEU A 45 2.17 26.94 -7.21
CA LEU A 45 2.14 25.48 -7.16
C LEU A 45 1.68 25.01 -5.78
N ARG A 46 0.64 24.18 -5.74
CA ARG A 46 0.12 23.56 -4.52
C ARG A 46 0.52 22.09 -4.46
N GLY A 47 0.50 21.47 -3.27
CA GLY A 47 0.83 20.05 -3.12
C GLY A 47 -0.05 19.16 -4.00
N GLN A 48 -1.33 19.51 -4.13
CA GLN A 48 -2.33 18.83 -4.98
C GLN A 48 -1.93 18.69 -6.45
N ASP A 49 -1.14 19.63 -6.94
CA ASP A 49 -0.73 19.72 -8.34
C ASP A 49 0.43 18.76 -8.64
N ILE A 50 1.04 18.18 -7.59
CA ILE A 50 2.25 17.37 -7.67
C ILE A 50 1.91 15.90 -7.44
N ALA A 51 2.19 15.08 -8.45
CA ALA A 51 2.22 13.63 -8.34
C ALA A 51 3.64 13.08 -8.46
N ILE A 52 4.01 12.12 -7.62
CA ILE A 52 5.29 11.40 -7.66
C ILE A 52 4.99 9.96 -8.04
N LEU A 53 5.41 9.54 -9.24
CA LEU A 53 5.20 8.16 -9.68
C LEU A 53 6.36 7.28 -9.23
N VAL A 54 5.99 6.15 -8.64
CA VAL A 54 6.92 5.12 -8.16
C VAL A 54 6.55 3.75 -8.73
N HIS A 55 7.49 2.82 -8.78
CA HIS A 55 7.21 1.43 -9.16
C HIS A 55 6.75 0.58 -7.98
N THR A 56 7.27 0.85 -6.77
CA THR A 56 7.07 -0.01 -5.59
C THR A 56 6.66 0.78 -4.35
N GLY A 57 6.08 0.08 -3.36
CA GLY A 57 5.79 0.67 -2.03
C GLY A 57 7.05 1.11 -1.29
N THR A 58 8.17 0.40 -1.46
CA THR A 58 9.47 0.79 -0.89
C THR A 58 9.94 2.15 -1.41
N GLU A 59 9.84 2.36 -2.73
CA GLU A 59 10.13 3.67 -3.35
C GLU A 59 9.18 4.75 -2.85
N ALA A 60 7.89 4.41 -2.65
CA ALA A 60 6.92 5.33 -2.08
C ALA A 60 7.35 5.78 -0.68
N GLN A 61 7.74 4.84 0.17
CA GLN A 61 8.17 5.09 1.54
C GLN A 61 9.42 5.98 1.59
N ILE A 62 10.43 5.69 0.76
CA ILE A 62 11.64 6.52 0.61
C ILE A 62 11.26 7.97 0.28
N MET A 63 10.34 8.16 -0.67
CA MET A 63 9.89 9.51 -1.06
C MET A 63 9.11 10.20 0.07
N ARG A 64 8.23 9.48 0.76
CA ARG A 64 7.48 10.03 1.90
C ARG A 64 8.41 10.49 3.03
N GLU A 65 9.40 9.68 3.38
CA GLU A 65 10.39 10.04 4.41
C GLU A 65 11.20 11.27 3.99
N ALA A 66 11.63 11.32 2.72
CA ALA A 66 12.37 12.46 2.18
C ALA A 66 11.54 13.76 2.14
N LEU A 67 10.23 13.67 1.88
CA LEU A 67 9.30 14.80 1.90
C LEU A 67 9.00 15.23 3.35
N ALA A 68 8.75 14.29 4.25
CA ALA A 68 8.51 14.56 5.67
C ALA A 68 9.70 15.24 6.34
N ALA A 69 10.93 14.81 6.05
CA ALA A 69 12.16 15.47 6.51
C ALA A 69 12.27 16.95 6.08
N ARG A 70 11.56 17.33 5.01
CA ARG A 70 11.46 18.70 4.50
C ARG A 70 10.17 19.41 4.89
N ARG A 71 9.38 18.83 5.80
CA ARG A 71 8.06 19.32 6.23
C ARG A 71 7.04 19.46 5.08
N ILE A 72 7.19 18.64 4.05
CA ILE A 72 6.23 18.57 2.95
C ILE A 72 5.29 17.40 3.25
N HIS A 73 4.01 17.70 3.43
CA HIS A 73 3.00 16.70 3.65
C HIS A 73 2.67 15.96 2.35
N SER A 74 2.63 14.64 2.42
CA SER A 74 2.40 13.77 1.26
C SER A 74 1.53 12.58 1.62
N VAL A 75 0.66 12.18 0.69
CA VAL A 75 -0.19 11.01 0.80
C VAL A 75 0.27 9.94 -0.19
N TYR A 76 0.42 8.69 0.25
CA TYR A 76 0.63 7.56 -0.65
C TYR A 76 -0.72 6.92 -0.96
N LEU A 77 -1.20 7.15 -2.18
CA LEU A 77 -2.54 6.75 -2.61
C LEU A 77 -2.68 5.23 -2.79
N SER A 78 -1.57 4.48 -2.83
CA SER A 78 -1.65 3.03 -3.06
C SER A 78 -1.73 2.21 -1.76
N ASP A 79 -1.27 2.70 -0.60
CA ASP A 79 -1.25 1.88 0.63
C ASP A 79 -2.63 1.60 1.19
N ARG A 80 -3.44 2.67 1.37
CA ARG A 80 -4.75 2.57 2.03
C ARG A 80 -5.76 1.84 1.17
N GLU A 81 -5.85 2.12 -0.14
CA GLU A 81 -6.69 1.31 -1.03
C GLU A 81 -6.20 -0.13 -1.12
N SER A 82 -4.88 -0.37 -1.09
CA SER A 82 -4.38 -1.74 -1.15
C SER A 82 -4.65 -2.52 0.12
N VAL A 83 -4.64 -1.88 1.31
CA VAL A 83 -4.80 -2.59 2.57
C VAL A 83 -6.21 -3.16 2.71
N PHE A 84 -7.25 -2.45 2.26
CA PHE A 84 -8.63 -2.99 2.24
C PHE A 84 -8.82 -4.14 1.24
N GLN A 85 -7.90 -4.32 0.29
CA GLN A 85 -7.94 -5.45 -0.67
C GLN A 85 -7.17 -6.68 -0.16
N THR A 86 -6.57 -6.61 1.03
CA THR A 86 -5.80 -7.72 1.60
C THR A 86 -6.70 -8.75 2.26
N GLU A 87 -6.18 -9.99 2.40
CA GLU A 87 -6.83 -11.02 3.21
C GLU A 87 -6.88 -10.61 4.69
N GLU A 88 -5.86 -9.88 5.18
CA GLU A 88 -5.84 -9.33 6.54
C GLU A 88 -7.04 -8.45 6.86
N ALA A 89 -7.51 -7.65 5.89
CA ALA A 89 -8.68 -6.79 6.08
C ALA A 89 -10.00 -7.57 6.15
N LYS A 90 -10.10 -8.67 5.40
CA LYS A 90 -11.24 -9.60 5.49
C LYS A 90 -11.23 -10.37 6.80
N ASP A 91 -10.06 -10.84 7.24
CA ASP A 91 -9.90 -11.55 8.50
C ASP A 91 -10.24 -10.65 9.70
N LEU A 92 -9.79 -9.40 9.67
CA LEU A 92 -10.16 -8.40 10.66
C LEU A 92 -11.68 -8.19 10.74
N LEU A 93 -12.39 -8.18 9.60
CA LEU A 93 -13.86 -8.10 9.61
C LEU A 93 -14.50 -9.30 10.33
N HIS A 94 -13.97 -10.52 10.16
CA HIS A 94 -14.45 -11.69 10.90
C HIS A 94 -14.23 -11.52 12.40
N TRP A 95 -13.06 -10.99 12.81
CA TRP A 95 -12.76 -10.73 14.22
C TRP A 95 -13.73 -9.71 14.83
N LEU A 96 -13.94 -8.58 14.15
CA LEU A 96 -14.88 -7.55 14.63
C LEU A 96 -16.30 -8.10 14.77
N ARG A 97 -16.77 -8.89 13.79
CA ARG A 97 -18.09 -9.54 13.86
C ARG A 97 -18.20 -10.50 15.04
N ALA A 98 -17.16 -11.30 15.30
CA ALA A 98 -17.14 -12.25 16.41
C ALA A 98 -17.14 -11.52 17.77
N VAL A 99 -16.39 -10.42 17.88
CA VAL A 99 -16.37 -9.61 19.10
C VAL A 99 -17.72 -8.91 19.31
N ALA A 100 -18.39 -8.45 18.25
CA ALA A 100 -19.69 -7.80 18.38
C ALA A 100 -20.86 -8.78 18.64
N ALA A 101 -20.69 -10.05 18.30
CA ALA A 101 -21.69 -11.11 18.50
C ALA A 101 -21.04 -12.38 19.09
N PRO A 102 -20.50 -12.32 20.33
CA PRO A 102 -19.74 -13.43 20.90
C PRO A 102 -20.61 -14.65 21.22
N THR A 103 -21.93 -14.50 21.24
CA THR A 103 -22.89 -15.60 21.45
C THR A 103 -23.28 -16.33 20.16
N ASP A 104 -22.85 -15.84 18.99
CA ASP A 104 -23.05 -16.51 17.72
C ASP A 104 -21.84 -17.41 17.42
N ASP A 105 -21.99 -18.70 17.73
CA ASP A 105 -20.93 -19.70 17.57
C ASP A 105 -20.34 -19.71 16.15
N ARG A 106 -21.17 -19.46 15.13
CA ARG A 106 -20.75 -19.51 13.73
C ARG A 106 -19.77 -18.37 13.42
N VAL A 107 -20.02 -17.19 13.98
CA VAL A 107 -19.19 -16.01 13.75
C VAL A 107 -17.89 -16.11 14.53
N VAL A 108 -17.93 -16.61 15.77
CA VAL A 108 -16.71 -16.88 16.55
C VAL A 108 -15.85 -17.96 15.89
N CYS A 109 -16.46 -19.03 15.38
CA CYS A 109 -15.76 -20.07 14.63
C CYS A 109 -15.11 -19.51 13.36
N ALA A 110 -15.81 -18.65 12.62
CA ALA A 110 -15.25 -17.99 11.43
C ALA A 110 -14.04 -17.09 11.78
N ALA A 111 -14.08 -16.36 12.89
CA ALA A 111 -12.95 -15.57 13.36
C ALA A 111 -11.73 -16.43 13.71
N LEU A 112 -11.94 -17.49 14.50
CA LEU A 112 -10.88 -18.43 14.90
C LEU A 112 -10.26 -19.16 13.70
N GLY A 113 -11.06 -19.42 12.65
CA GLY A 113 -10.61 -20.05 11.41
C GLY A 113 -9.92 -19.13 10.40
N THR A 114 -9.72 -17.85 10.71
CA THR A 114 -9.04 -16.91 9.80
C THR A 114 -7.58 -17.31 9.56
N ASN A 115 -7.10 -17.12 8.33
CA ASN A 115 -5.72 -17.43 7.97
C ASN A 115 -4.73 -16.59 8.77
N THR A 116 -5.08 -15.34 9.06
CA THR A 116 -4.23 -14.42 9.81
C THR A 116 -4.02 -14.89 11.25
N LEU A 117 -5.02 -15.50 11.93
CA LEU A 117 -4.79 -16.08 13.27
C LEU A 117 -3.93 -17.34 13.25
N ALA A 118 -3.84 -18.01 12.10
CA ALA A 118 -2.99 -19.18 11.87
C ALA A 118 -3.11 -20.27 12.96
N LEU A 119 -4.30 -20.45 13.54
CA LEU A 119 -4.52 -21.49 14.54
C LEU A 119 -4.35 -22.88 13.89
N PRO A 120 -3.62 -23.81 14.54
CA PRO A 120 -3.45 -25.15 14.01
C PRO A 120 -4.80 -25.85 13.80
N LEU A 121 -4.93 -26.62 12.73
CA LEU A 121 -6.18 -27.29 12.38
C LEU A 121 -6.61 -28.27 13.48
N GLU A 122 -5.65 -28.94 14.11
CA GLU A 122 -5.86 -29.80 15.26
C GLU A 122 -6.45 -29.05 16.46
N HIS A 123 -6.06 -27.80 16.67
CA HIS A 123 -6.60 -26.97 17.74
C HIS A 123 -8.06 -26.60 17.45
N LEU A 124 -8.36 -26.21 16.21
CA LEU A 124 -9.73 -25.92 15.77
C LEU A 124 -10.63 -27.16 15.87
N ALA A 125 -10.11 -28.34 15.50
CA ALA A 125 -10.83 -29.61 15.63
C ALA A 125 -11.09 -29.99 17.09
N GLN A 126 -10.14 -29.72 17.99
CA GLN A 126 -10.31 -29.95 19.42
C GLN A 126 -11.40 -29.04 20.02
N LEU A 127 -11.43 -27.76 19.63
CA LEU A 127 -12.47 -26.82 20.07
C LEU A 127 -13.89 -27.28 19.70
N GLN A 128 -14.07 -28.06 18.63
CA GLN A 128 -15.38 -28.62 18.27
C GLN A 128 -15.82 -29.81 19.14
N GLN A 129 -14.88 -30.45 19.84
CA GLN A 129 -15.15 -31.65 20.64
C GLN A 129 -15.15 -31.37 22.15
N ASP A 130 -14.62 -30.22 22.56
CA ASP A 130 -14.44 -29.82 23.95
C ASP A 130 -15.31 -28.58 24.27
N GLU A 131 -16.48 -28.83 24.87
CA GLU A 131 -17.45 -27.78 25.24
C GLU A 131 -16.86 -26.75 26.22
N LEU A 132 -16.01 -27.19 27.16
CA LEU A 132 -15.38 -26.29 28.13
C LEU A 132 -14.35 -25.38 27.46
N ALA A 133 -13.55 -25.93 26.54
CA ALA A 133 -12.60 -25.14 25.77
C ALA A 133 -13.33 -24.13 24.84
N TRP A 134 -14.47 -24.53 24.27
CA TRP A 134 -15.33 -23.63 23.50
C TRP A 134 -15.90 -22.50 24.36
N GLU A 135 -16.48 -22.83 25.52
CA GLU A 135 -17.04 -21.83 26.45
C GLU A 135 -15.96 -20.81 26.89
N ALA A 136 -14.72 -21.26 27.09
CA ALA A 136 -13.59 -20.37 27.38
C ALA A 136 -13.29 -19.41 26.21
N GLN A 137 -13.43 -19.83 24.95
CA GLN A 137 -13.30 -18.91 23.81
C GLN A 137 -14.44 -17.90 23.77
N ILE A 138 -15.68 -18.33 24.02
CA ILE A 138 -16.83 -17.43 24.08
C ILE A 138 -16.64 -16.36 25.17
N GLU A 139 -16.19 -16.75 26.36
CA GLU A 139 -15.91 -15.81 27.45
C GLU A 139 -14.77 -14.84 27.10
N ARG A 140 -13.74 -15.32 26.41
CA ARG A 140 -12.66 -14.47 25.91
C ARG A 140 -13.17 -13.42 24.91
N PHE A 141 -14.03 -13.79 23.97
CA PHE A 141 -14.66 -12.85 23.03
C PHE A 141 -15.64 -11.88 23.71
N ARG A 142 -16.36 -12.31 24.76
CA ARG A 142 -17.14 -11.38 25.62
C ARG A 142 -16.24 -10.36 26.31
N GLY A 143 -15.07 -10.79 26.79
CA GLY A 143 -14.06 -9.89 27.35
C GLY A 143 -13.60 -8.83 26.35
N TYR A 144 -13.36 -9.24 25.10
CA TYR A 144 -13.04 -8.30 24.01
C TYR A 144 -14.19 -7.33 23.71
N GLN A 145 -15.44 -7.80 23.72
CA GLN A 145 -16.60 -6.95 23.51
C GLN A 145 -16.66 -5.84 24.58
N LEU A 146 -16.48 -6.23 25.85
CA LEU A 146 -16.46 -5.28 26.95
C LEU A 146 -15.33 -4.27 26.82
N LEU A 147 -14.13 -4.70 26.41
CA LEU A 147 -13.00 -3.80 26.15
C LEU A 147 -13.29 -2.82 25.02
N TRP A 148 -13.95 -3.28 23.94
CA TRP A 148 -14.34 -2.38 22.85
C TRP A 148 -15.30 -1.31 23.36
N GLN A 149 -16.36 -1.71 24.08
CA GLN A 149 -17.38 -0.78 24.60
C GLN A 149 -16.80 0.25 25.57
N GLN A 150 -15.83 -0.14 26.39
CA GLN A 150 -15.29 0.72 27.44
C GLN A 150 -14.08 1.54 27.00
N GLN A 151 -13.22 0.98 26.15
CA GLN A 151 -11.89 1.52 25.86
C GLN A 151 -11.60 1.68 24.36
N GLY A 152 -12.56 1.33 23.50
CA GLY A 152 -12.49 1.50 22.05
C GLY A 152 -11.86 0.31 21.32
N VAL A 153 -12.06 0.33 19.99
CA VAL A 153 -11.67 -0.74 19.07
C VAL A 153 -10.17 -1.05 19.10
N LEU A 154 -9.31 -0.02 19.22
CA LEU A 154 -7.87 -0.21 19.18
C LEU A 154 -7.36 -0.96 20.42
N THR A 155 -7.93 -0.68 21.60
CA THR A 155 -7.55 -1.38 22.83
C THR A 155 -7.98 -2.84 22.79
N MET A 156 -9.19 -3.10 22.31
CA MET A 156 -9.69 -4.46 22.08
C MET A 156 -8.78 -5.22 21.09
N LEU A 157 -8.46 -4.64 19.94
CA LEU A 157 -7.62 -5.29 18.93
C LEU A 157 -6.22 -5.59 19.46
N ARG A 158 -5.60 -4.68 20.22
CA ARG A 158 -4.31 -4.94 20.86
C ARG A 158 -4.37 -6.13 21.82
N GLN A 159 -5.43 -6.23 22.61
CA GLN A 159 -5.62 -7.36 23.52
C GLN A 159 -5.76 -8.68 22.72
N LEU A 160 -6.56 -8.68 21.66
CA LEU A 160 -6.73 -9.86 20.80
C LEU A 160 -5.39 -10.29 20.18
N LEU A 161 -4.64 -9.35 19.59
CA LEU A 161 -3.32 -9.61 19.01
C LEU A 161 -2.35 -10.19 20.05
N HIS A 162 -2.37 -9.66 21.27
CA HIS A 162 -1.54 -10.13 22.37
C HIS A 162 -1.91 -11.56 22.79
N ASP A 163 -3.19 -11.83 23.02
CA ASP A 163 -3.64 -13.11 23.56
C ASP A 163 -3.50 -14.27 22.56
N PHE A 164 -3.49 -13.97 21.25
CA PHE A 164 -3.12 -14.94 20.21
C PHE A 164 -1.62 -14.95 19.89
N ALA A 165 -0.80 -14.18 20.61
CA ALA A 165 0.64 -14.01 20.37
C ALA A 165 0.97 -13.66 18.91
N LEU A 166 0.05 -12.94 18.26
CA LEU A 166 0.06 -12.81 16.81
C LEU A 166 1.29 -12.06 16.27
N PRO A 167 1.75 -10.95 16.88
CA PRO A 167 2.98 -10.29 16.43
C PRO A 167 4.19 -11.23 16.46
N ALA A 168 4.33 -12.04 17.52
CA ALA A 168 5.45 -12.96 17.65
C ALA A 168 5.40 -14.07 16.59
N GLN A 169 4.20 -14.59 16.29
CA GLN A 169 4.01 -15.61 15.25
C GLN A 169 4.26 -15.06 13.85
N LEU A 170 3.71 -13.89 13.52
CA LEU A 170 3.87 -13.27 12.20
C LEU A 170 5.34 -12.93 11.91
N LEU A 171 6.09 -12.41 12.89
CA LEU A 171 7.51 -12.07 12.70
C LEU A 171 8.40 -13.28 12.38
N GLN A 172 7.94 -14.52 12.58
CA GLN A 172 8.65 -15.75 12.19
C GLN A 172 8.29 -16.22 10.76
N GLN A 173 7.28 -15.61 10.13
CA GLN A 173 6.79 -16.02 8.81
C GLN A 173 7.36 -15.15 7.69
N PRO A 174 7.56 -15.71 6.49
CA PRO A 174 7.84 -14.91 5.30
C PRO A 174 6.70 -13.90 5.08
N ASN A 175 7.03 -12.62 4.86
CA ASN A 175 6.07 -11.53 4.66
C ASN A 175 5.24 -11.13 5.91
N GLY A 176 5.52 -11.71 7.09
CA GLY A 176 4.71 -11.44 8.28
C GLY A 176 4.87 -10.03 8.86
N GLU A 177 6.01 -9.36 8.66
CA GLU A 177 6.17 -7.92 8.94
C GLU A 177 5.15 -7.08 8.17
N ARG A 178 4.86 -7.45 6.92
CA ARG A 178 3.87 -6.76 6.07
C ARG A 178 2.46 -6.99 6.57
N ILE A 179 2.12 -8.24 6.91
CA ILE A 179 0.81 -8.62 7.47
C ILE A 179 0.58 -7.84 8.78
N LEU A 180 1.56 -7.83 9.68
CA LEU A 180 1.49 -7.10 10.94
C LEU A 180 1.30 -5.59 10.71
N THR A 181 2.06 -5.01 9.77
CA THR A 181 1.93 -3.59 9.40
C THR A 181 0.53 -3.30 8.86
N ASN A 182 -0.01 -4.16 8.00
CA ASN A 182 -1.38 -4.01 7.47
C ASN A 182 -2.42 -4.03 8.58
N LEU A 183 -2.32 -4.96 9.53
CA LEU A 183 -3.23 -5.04 10.69
C LEU A 183 -3.16 -3.78 11.56
N LEU A 184 -1.95 -3.26 11.81
CA LEU A 184 -1.77 -2.02 12.58
C LEU A 184 -2.38 -0.81 11.84
N HIS A 185 -2.15 -0.70 10.53
CA HIS A 185 -2.75 0.35 9.70
C HIS A 185 -4.29 0.28 9.69
N LEU A 186 -4.87 -0.93 9.57
CA LEU A 186 -6.32 -1.12 9.64
C LEU A 186 -6.87 -0.77 11.04
N SER A 187 -6.12 -1.10 12.10
CA SER A 187 -6.49 -0.76 13.49
C SER A 187 -6.48 0.74 13.74
N GLU A 188 -5.48 1.47 13.24
CA GLU A 188 -5.43 2.92 13.28
C GLU A 188 -6.59 3.56 12.50
N TRP A 189 -6.87 3.03 11.31
CA TRP A 189 -8.00 3.49 10.50
C TRP A 189 -9.34 3.28 11.23
N LEU A 190 -9.57 2.10 11.83
CA LEU A 190 -10.77 1.84 12.63
C LEU A 190 -10.89 2.81 13.82
N GLN A 191 -9.77 3.10 14.50
CA GLN A 191 -9.76 4.05 15.62
C GLN A 191 -10.11 5.47 15.19
N GLN A 192 -9.65 5.89 14.01
CA GLN A 192 -10.00 7.20 13.43
C GLN A 192 -11.47 7.21 12.99
N SER A 193 -11.96 6.16 12.35
CA SER A 193 -13.38 6.05 11.96
C SER A 193 -14.31 6.05 13.17
N ALA A 194 -13.88 5.48 14.30
CA ALA A 194 -14.66 5.42 15.54
C ALA A 194 -14.93 6.79 16.16
N THR A 195 -14.20 7.85 15.78
CA THR A 195 -14.49 9.20 16.29
C THR A 195 -15.73 9.83 15.64
N ALA A 196 -16.13 9.32 14.46
CA ALA A 196 -17.25 9.84 13.68
C ALA A 196 -18.44 8.86 13.61
N LEU A 197 -18.29 7.65 14.13
CA LEU A 197 -19.28 6.58 14.04
C LEU A 197 -19.63 6.08 15.44
N ASP A 198 -20.92 6.05 15.74
CA ASP A 198 -21.42 5.57 17.01
C ASP A 198 -21.69 4.05 16.97
N GLY A 199 -20.92 3.30 17.75
CA GLY A 199 -21.16 1.89 18.03
C GLY A 199 -20.42 0.87 17.15
N GLU A 200 -20.34 -0.35 17.66
CA GLU A 200 -19.61 -1.48 17.05
C GLU A 200 -20.14 -1.82 15.65
N GLN A 201 -21.47 -1.86 15.50
CA GLN A 201 -22.11 -2.21 14.24
C GLN A 201 -21.85 -1.15 13.15
N ALA A 202 -21.84 0.14 13.50
CA ALA A 202 -21.53 1.19 12.54
C ALA A 202 -20.11 1.05 11.98
N LEU A 203 -19.14 0.70 12.83
CA LEU A 203 -17.75 0.43 12.42
C LEU A 203 -17.63 -0.82 11.55
N ILE A 204 -18.34 -1.91 11.90
CA ILE A 204 -18.35 -3.15 11.10
C ILE A 204 -18.92 -2.91 9.71
N TRP A 205 -20.03 -2.16 9.62
CA TRP A 205 -20.65 -1.79 8.36
C TRP A 205 -19.74 -0.88 7.55
N HIS A 206 -19.09 0.09 8.21
CA HIS A 206 -18.16 1.00 7.56
C HIS A 206 -16.95 0.28 6.96
N LEU A 207 -16.35 -0.68 7.69
CA LEU A 207 -15.31 -1.55 7.15
C LEU A 207 -15.83 -2.41 5.99
N THR A 208 -17.02 -3.01 6.14
CA THR A 208 -17.62 -3.84 5.09
C THR A 208 -17.78 -3.06 3.79
N ALA A 209 -18.31 -1.84 3.85
CA ALA A 209 -18.43 -0.97 2.69
C ALA A 209 -17.07 -0.67 2.03
N HIS A 210 -16.01 -0.52 2.82
CA HIS A 210 -14.66 -0.27 2.32
C HIS A 210 -14.03 -1.50 1.65
N LEU A 211 -14.34 -2.71 2.14
CA LEU A 211 -13.94 -3.97 1.50
C LEU A 211 -14.68 -4.22 0.18
N ASP A 212 -15.96 -3.83 0.11
CA ASP A 212 -16.80 -4.00 -1.08
C ASP A 212 -16.53 -2.91 -2.14
N SER A 213 -16.06 -1.73 -1.71
CA SER A 213 -15.73 -0.63 -2.60
C SER A 213 -14.54 -0.98 -3.49
N SER A 214 -14.82 -1.13 -4.78
CA SER A 214 -13.82 -1.44 -5.80
C SER A 214 -13.01 -0.18 -6.16
N GLY A 215 -12.18 0.34 -5.25
CA GLY A 215 -11.19 1.40 -5.50
C GLY A 215 -11.70 2.81 -5.87
N ASP A 216 -12.86 2.96 -6.52
CA ASP A 216 -13.30 4.24 -7.09
C ASP A 216 -14.05 5.14 -6.09
N GLU A 217 -14.78 4.59 -5.11
CA GLU A 217 -15.55 5.39 -4.13
C GLU A 217 -14.66 6.04 -3.05
N PHE A 218 -13.47 5.51 -2.79
CA PHE A 218 -12.54 6.07 -1.81
C PHE A 218 -11.91 7.40 -2.26
N ILE A 219 -11.92 7.67 -3.56
CA ILE A 219 -11.42 8.92 -4.15
C ILE A 219 -12.20 10.12 -3.59
N GLN A 220 -13.45 9.91 -3.15
CA GLN A 220 -14.34 10.96 -2.68
C GLN A 220 -14.03 11.44 -1.24
N ARG A 221 -13.26 10.69 -0.44
CA ARG A 221 -12.90 11.08 0.94
C ARG A 221 -11.54 11.77 1.08
N LEU A 222 -10.85 12.03 -0.04
CA LEU A 222 -9.62 12.83 -0.13
C LEU A 222 -9.86 14.35 -0.06
N GLU A 223 -11.09 14.82 0.18
CA GLU A 223 -11.36 16.27 0.25
C GLU A 223 -10.59 16.99 1.38
N SER A 224 -10.14 16.30 2.44
CA SER A 224 -9.24 16.91 3.45
C SER A 224 -7.74 16.77 3.13
N ASP A 225 -7.37 15.88 2.21
CA ASP A 225 -6.00 15.64 1.74
C ASP A 225 -5.77 16.31 0.38
N ALA A 226 -6.76 17.04 -0.13
CA ALA A 226 -6.77 17.61 -1.46
C ALA A 226 -5.54 18.49 -1.69
N GLU A 227 -4.96 19.11 -0.66
CA GLU A 227 -3.80 20.00 -0.75
C GLU A 227 -2.43 19.29 -0.70
N LEU A 228 -2.38 17.96 -0.53
CA LEU A 228 -1.15 17.18 -0.30
C LEU A 228 -0.47 16.71 -1.59
N VAL A 229 0.86 16.51 -1.52
CA VAL A 229 1.64 15.85 -2.58
C VAL A 229 1.23 14.38 -2.70
N LYS A 230 0.89 13.94 -3.90
CA LYS A 230 0.39 12.57 -4.16
C LYS A 230 1.54 11.66 -4.57
N VAL A 231 1.89 10.67 -3.76
CA VAL A 231 2.77 9.57 -4.17
C VAL A 231 1.87 8.44 -4.68
N ILE A 232 2.09 7.97 -5.91
CA ILE A 232 1.23 6.97 -6.56
C ILE A 232 2.06 6.00 -7.40
N THR A 233 1.64 4.75 -7.49
CA THR A 233 2.34 3.80 -8.37
C THR A 233 2.04 4.08 -9.84
N ILE A 234 3.02 3.83 -10.74
CA ILE A 234 2.84 4.01 -12.20
C ILE A 234 1.62 3.25 -12.72
N HIS A 235 1.37 2.05 -12.18
CA HIS A 235 0.20 1.25 -12.56
C HIS A 235 -1.13 1.92 -12.21
N LYS A 236 -1.21 2.55 -11.03
CA LYS A 236 -2.41 3.27 -10.56
C LYS A 236 -2.57 4.66 -11.19
N ALA A 237 -1.50 5.25 -11.73
CA ALA A 237 -1.56 6.52 -12.44
C ALA A 237 -2.17 6.43 -13.85
N LYS A 238 -2.46 5.22 -14.35
CA LYS A 238 -3.02 5.03 -15.69
C LYS A 238 -4.40 5.68 -15.80
N GLY A 239 -4.53 6.64 -16.72
CA GLY A 239 -5.78 7.37 -16.92
C GLY A 239 -6.00 8.54 -15.95
N LEU A 240 -5.02 8.83 -15.08
CA LEU A 240 -5.02 10.01 -14.23
C LEU A 240 -4.12 11.09 -14.84
N GLU A 241 -4.52 12.35 -14.65
CA GLU A 241 -3.78 13.52 -15.10
C GLU A 241 -3.41 14.41 -13.91
N TYR A 242 -2.18 14.89 -13.88
CA TYR A 242 -1.67 15.80 -12.86
C TYR A 242 -0.91 16.95 -13.52
N PRO A 243 -1.02 18.20 -13.00
CA PRO A 243 -0.30 19.35 -13.55
C PRO A 243 1.23 19.18 -13.54
N LEU A 244 1.79 18.59 -12.49
CA LEU A 244 3.21 18.26 -12.37
C LEU A 244 3.40 16.80 -11.95
N VAL A 245 4.20 16.07 -12.74
CA VAL A 245 4.55 14.67 -12.46
C VAL A 245 6.06 14.54 -12.26
N LEU A 246 6.46 13.94 -11.14
CA LEU A 246 7.84 13.59 -10.82
C LEU A 246 8.07 12.09 -10.98
N LEU A 247 9.20 11.74 -11.60
CA LEU A 247 9.58 10.37 -11.92
C LEU A 247 10.98 10.04 -11.33
N PRO A 248 11.13 10.03 -9.99
CA PRO A 248 12.45 9.95 -9.34
C PRO A 248 13.22 8.66 -9.65
N PHE A 249 12.51 7.55 -9.91
CA PHE A 249 13.11 6.22 -10.09
C PHE A 249 12.95 5.66 -11.51
N ILE A 250 12.49 6.45 -12.49
CA ILE A 250 12.21 5.91 -13.84
C ILE A 250 13.46 5.43 -14.59
N CYS A 251 14.62 5.99 -14.25
CA CYS A 251 15.91 5.56 -14.78
C CYS A 251 16.58 4.49 -13.91
N HIS A 252 15.92 4.02 -12.84
CA HIS A 252 16.45 2.97 -11.99
C HIS A 252 16.30 1.64 -12.70
N TRP A 253 17.38 0.86 -12.75
CA TRP A 253 17.38 -0.46 -13.35
C TRP A 253 17.47 -1.50 -12.24
N LYS A 254 16.74 -2.61 -12.38
CA LYS A 254 16.92 -3.79 -11.55
C LYS A 254 17.86 -4.75 -12.26
N GLU A 255 18.85 -5.25 -11.54
CA GLU A 255 19.67 -6.36 -12.01
C GLU A 255 18.76 -7.58 -12.22
N VAL A 256 18.87 -8.20 -13.38
CA VAL A 256 18.05 -9.35 -13.77
C VAL A 256 18.48 -10.55 -12.91
N ASP A 257 17.58 -11.05 -12.07
CA ASP A 257 17.81 -12.27 -11.29
C ASP A 257 17.40 -13.53 -12.06
N ASP A 258 17.78 -14.71 -11.58
CA ASP A 258 17.41 -16.00 -12.19
C ASP A 258 15.89 -16.29 -12.18
N LYS A 259 15.08 -15.45 -11.51
CA LYS A 259 13.61 -15.55 -11.48
C LYS A 259 12.95 -14.73 -12.58
N THR A 260 13.66 -13.75 -13.14
CA THR A 260 13.16 -12.87 -14.20
C THR A 260 13.23 -13.59 -15.54
N ARG A 261 12.12 -14.24 -15.91
CA ARG A 261 12.04 -15.12 -17.09
C ARG A 261 12.11 -14.40 -18.43
N GLN A 262 11.82 -13.11 -18.44
CA GLN A 262 11.74 -12.32 -19.68
C GLN A 262 12.21 -10.90 -19.41
N VAL A 263 13.15 -10.43 -20.23
CA VAL A 263 13.69 -9.07 -20.19
C VAL A 263 13.47 -8.44 -21.55
N LEU A 264 12.62 -7.42 -21.59
CA LEU A 264 12.44 -6.63 -22.80
C LEU A 264 13.55 -5.57 -22.85
N TYR A 265 14.36 -5.56 -23.90
CA TYR A 265 15.35 -4.51 -24.13
C TYR A 265 15.19 -3.93 -25.52
N ARG A 266 15.56 -2.66 -25.68
CA ARG A 266 15.55 -1.97 -26.98
C ARG A 266 16.96 -1.78 -27.48
N ASN A 267 17.17 -2.09 -28.75
CA ASN A 267 18.40 -1.76 -29.47
C ASN A 267 18.00 -1.01 -30.75
N GLY A 268 18.27 0.29 -30.79
CA GLY A 268 17.76 1.19 -31.81
C GLY A 268 16.22 1.29 -31.80
N THR A 269 15.59 1.17 -32.97
CA THR A 269 14.13 1.19 -33.13
C THR A 269 13.46 -0.17 -32.89
N GLN A 270 14.25 -1.23 -32.68
CA GLN A 270 13.75 -2.58 -32.52
C GLN A 270 13.65 -2.95 -31.04
N THR A 271 12.54 -3.60 -30.68
CA THR A 271 12.29 -4.10 -29.33
C THR A 271 12.55 -5.60 -29.32
N PHE A 272 13.45 -6.04 -28.45
CA PHE A 272 13.86 -7.42 -28.28
C PHE A 272 13.31 -7.95 -26.95
N LEU A 273 12.82 -9.19 -26.95
CA LEU A 273 12.42 -9.91 -25.75
C LEU A 273 13.44 -11.01 -25.49
N GLU A 274 14.28 -10.85 -24.49
CA GLU A 274 15.19 -11.89 -24.03
C GLU A 274 14.44 -12.82 -23.08
N VAL A 275 14.15 -14.04 -23.54
CA VAL A 275 13.54 -15.07 -22.71
C VAL A 275 14.65 -15.90 -22.07
N ALA A 276 14.79 -15.83 -20.75
CA ALA A 276 15.75 -16.61 -20.00
C ALA A 276 15.38 -18.10 -20.06
N GLY A 277 16.15 -18.90 -20.77
CA GLY A 277 16.09 -20.36 -20.67
C GLY A 277 16.62 -20.81 -19.31
N LYS A 278 16.12 -21.94 -18.78
CA LYS A 278 16.33 -22.54 -17.44
C LYS A 278 17.77 -22.60 -16.86
N ASN A 279 18.81 -22.11 -17.54
CA ASN A 279 20.18 -21.97 -17.03
C ASN A 279 21.03 -21.06 -17.96
N SER A 280 20.79 -19.74 -18.06
CA SER A 280 21.56 -18.97 -19.08
C SER A 280 21.87 -17.48 -18.90
N LEU A 281 21.47 -16.78 -17.84
CA LEU A 281 21.73 -15.33 -17.79
C LEU A 281 23.18 -14.95 -17.42
N ARG A 282 23.98 -15.86 -16.86
CA ARG A 282 25.39 -15.59 -16.48
C ARG A 282 26.47 -15.96 -17.50
N LYS A 283 26.14 -16.63 -18.63
CA LYS A 283 27.16 -17.25 -19.50
C LYS A 283 27.21 -16.82 -20.97
N ARG A 284 26.45 -15.82 -21.42
CA ARG A 284 26.40 -15.48 -22.86
C ARG A 284 26.88 -14.07 -23.22
N GLY A 285 28.04 -13.68 -22.69
CA GLY A 285 28.83 -12.56 -23.25
C GLY A 285 29.52 -12.87 -24.59
N LYS A 286 29.47 -14.12 -25.07
CA LYS A 286 30.07 -14.55 -26.35
C LYS A 286 29.28 -15.73 -26.92
N GLN A 287 28.42 -15.52 -27.92
CA GLN A 287 28.40 -16.30 -29.18
C GLN A 287 27.11 -16.12 -30.01
N ARG A 288 27.35 -15.61 -31.21
CA ARG A 288 26.80 -15.99 -32.54
C ARG A 288 25.34 -15.67 -32.87
N MET A 289 25.23 -14.65 -33.72
CA MET A 289 24.29 -14.53 -34.84
C MET A 289 23.97 -15.89 -35.49
N LYS A 290 22.69 -16.15 -35.72
CA LYS A 290 22.23 -16.82 -36.93
C LYS A 290 21.11 -15.97 -37.55
N ARG A 291 21.33 -15.65 -38.83
CA ARG A 291 20.38 -15.05 -39.77
C ARG A 291 19.36 -16.11 -40.16
N ASP A 292 18.12 -15.66 -40.38
CA ASP A 292 17.35 -16.04 -41.56
C ASP A 292 17.31 -14.81 -42.48
#